data_AF-A0A2H4I8A5-F1
#
_entry.id   AF-A0A2H4I8A5-F1
#
_cell.length_a   1.000
_cell.length_b   1.000
_cell.length_c   1.000
_cell.angle_alpha   90.00
_cell.angle_beta   90.00
_cell.angle_gamma   90.00
#
_symmetry.space_group_name_H-M   'P 1'
#
loop_
_entity.id
_entity.type
_entity.pdbx_description
1 polymer ?
#
loop_
_entity_poly.entity_id
_entity_poly.type
_entity_poly.pdbx_seq_one_letter_code
_entity_poly.pdbx_strand_id
1 'polypeptide(L)'
;MLLLDSPLLGGWRAKALGAIKTTQLVGSVSPGAVSRKRRHRWPSLDEALEHFAHKKAFAKWEPQVLQDYVAHCTHDDEDGQRVLSFDRDIETAIYNTLPDNLDRLLRRHPLKCEVAFIGGRASLEMKQVGTTMTQQVTQGRMMMLDGSHLFPMEKPLATAAAIEAALHGFDF
;
A
#
# COMPACT_ATOMS: atom_id res chain seq x y z
N MET A 1 -15.24 4.52 7.43
CA MET A 1 -13.82 4.41 7.00
C MET A 1 -13.71 3.29 5.97
N LEU A 2 -12.89 3.46 4.93
CA LEU A 2 -12.68 2.44 3.91
C LEU A 2 -11.19 2.06 3.83
N LEU A 3 -10.91 0.76 3.83
CA LEU A 3 -9.57 0.21 3.71
C LEU A 3 -9.39 -0.44 2.33
N LEU A 4 -8.35 -0.06 1.59
CA LEU A 4 -7.99 -0.68 0.30
C LEU A 4 -6.74 -1.53 0.49
N ASP A 5 -6.92 -2.85 0.38
CA ASP A 5 -5.90 -3.90 0.55
C ASP A 5 -4.91 -3.68 1.70
N SER A 6 -5.33 -3.04 2.77
CA SER A 6 -4.50 -2.75 3.94
C SER A 6 -4.90 -3.72 5.07
N PRO A 7 -4.53 -5.01 5.00
CA PRO A 7 -4.94 -5.98 6.00
C PRO A 7 -4.37 -5.60 7.37
N LEU A 8 -5.20 -5.68 8.39
CA LEU A 8 -4.81 -5.29 9.74
C LEU A 8 -3.99 -6.42 10.36
N LEU A 9 -2.74 -6.10 10.71
CA LEU A 9 -1.85 -6.99 11.44
C LEU A 9 -2.28 -7.09 12.91
N GLY A 10 -2.60 -8.30 13.37
CA GLY A 10 -2.97 -8.57 14.75
C GLY A 10 -2.60 -9.96 15.25
N GLY A 11 -2.60 -10.13 16.57
CA GLY A 11 -2.41 -11.43 17.22
C GLY A 11 -0.95 -11.89 17.29
N TRP A 12 -0.75 -13.21 17.43
CA TRP A 12 0.58 -13.81 17.65
C TRP A 12 1.56 -13.57 16.49
N ARG A 13 1.06 -13.37 15.26
CA ARG A 13 1.87 -13.01 14.08
C ARG A 13 2.46 -11.62 14.17
N ALA A 14 1.78 -10.67 14.83
CA ALA A 14 2.31 -9.34 15.10
C ALA A 14 3.45 -9.39 16.14
N LYS A 15 3.34 -10.27 17.16
CA LYS A 15 4.45 -10.56 18.09
C LYS A 15 5.64 -11.23 17.41
N ALA A 16 5.41 -12.12 16.45
CA ALA A 16 6.47 -12.73 15.64
C ALA A 16 7.17 -11.70 14.73
N LEU A 17 6.41 -10.79 14.09
CA LEU A 17 6.96 -9.65 13.35
C LEU A 17 7.75 -8.69 14.26
N GLY A 18 7.27 -8.41 15.48
CA GLY A 18 8.01 -7.62 16.47
C GLY A 18 9.33 -8.28 16.90
N ALA A 19 9.35 -9.61 17.03
CA ALA A 19 10.57 -10.39 17.31
C ALA A 19 11.53 -10.44 16.10
N ILE A 20 11.00 -10.47 14.87
CA ILE A 20 11.77 -10.41 13.62
C ILE A 20 12.34 -9.00 13.38
N LYS A 21 11.65 -7.94 13.82
CA LYS A 21 12.18 -6.56 13.77
C LYS A 21 13.31 -6.30 14.78
N THR A 22 13.29 -6.99 15.92
CA THR A 22 14.32 -6.87 16.97
C THR A 22 15.56 -7.72 16.70
N THR A 23 15.48 -8.69 15.78
CA THR A 23 16.65 -9.39 15.25
C THR A 23 17.11 -8.71 13.95
N GLN A 24 18.33 -8.20 13.97
CA GLN A 24 19.07 -7.55 12.87
C GLN A 24 19.37 -8.51 11.69
N LEU A 25 18.41 -9.33 11.27
CA LEU A 25 18.54 -10.40 10.27
C LEU A 25 17.45 -10.33 9.20
N VAL A 26 17.12 -9.13 8.73
CA VAL A 26 16.48 -8.93 7.40
C VAL A 26 17.41 -8.09 6.52
N GLY A 27 18.66 -8.52 6.43
CA GLY A 27 19.62 -8.02 5.45
C GLY A 27 19.39 -8.70 4.11
N SER A 28 18.41 -8.23 3.32
CA SER A 28 18.52 -8.15 1.84
C SER A 28 17.20 -7.82 1.12
N VAL A 29 16.02 -8.04 1.70
CA VAL A 29 14.72 -7.82 1.00
C VAL A 29 13.60 -7.36 1.95
N SER A 30 13.80 -6.28 2.72
CA SER A 30 12.69 -5.59 3.40
C SER A 30 12.17 -4.42 2.54
N PRO A 31 10.89 -4.00 2.66
CA PRO A 31 10.39 -2.79 1.97
C PRO A 31 11.23 -1.54 2.25
N GLY A 32 11.74 -1.38 3.48
CA GLY A 32 12.68 -0.32 3.85
C GLY A 32 14.04 -0.40 3.13
N ALA A 33 14.57 -1.61 2.93
CA ALA A 33 15.83 -1.79 2.19
C ALA A 33 15.67 -1.49 0.69
N VAL A 34 14.49 -1.81 0.12
CA VAL A 34 14.16 -1.54 -1.28
C VAL A 34 13.94 -0.03 -1.50
N SER A 35 13.14 0.63 -0.66
CA SER A 35 12.87 2.08 -0.74
C SER A 35 14.14 2.92 -0.63
N ARG A 36 15.07 2.58 0.28
CA ARG A 36 16.36 3.28 0.40
C ARG A 36 17.18 3.28 -0.90
N LYS A 37 17.10 2.20 -1.69
CA LYS A 37 17.82 2.05 -2.96
C LYS A 37 17.01 2.54 -4.16
N ARG A 38 15.81 3.10 -3.94
CA ARG A 38 14.95 3.59 -5.01
C ARG A 38 15.68 4.67 -5.81
N ARG A 39 15.67 4.50 -7.14
CA ARG A 39 16.07 5.55 -8.09
C ARG A 39 15.11 6.71 -7.91
N HIS A 40 15.65 7.92 -7.77
CA HIS A 40 14.87 9.11 -7.46
C HIS A 40 15.14 10.27 -8.43
N ARG A 41 15.94 10.02 -9.49
CA ARG A 41 16.31 10.99 -10.53
C ARG A 41 16.39 10.31 -11.90
N TRP A 42 15.95 10.99 -12.93
CA TRP A 42 15.92 10.57 -14.34
C TRP A 42 16.22 11.75 -15.27
N PRO A 43 16.74 11.50 -16.49
CA PRO A 43 17.02 12.57 -17.45
C PRO A 43 15.78 13.37 -17.90
N SER A 44 14.61 12.74 -17.95
CA SER A 44 13.37 13.34 -18.42
C SER A 44 12.14 12.63 -17.87
N LEU A 45 10.95 13.20 -18.12
CA LEU A 45 9.66 12.56 -17.84
C LEU A 45 9.52 11.21 -18.56
N ASP A 46 9.88 11.15 -19.85
CA ASP A 46 9.77 9.95 -20.67
C ASP A 46 10.68 8.82 -20.15
N GLU A 47 11.90 9.15 -19.74
CA GLU A 47 12.84 8.21 -19.13
C GLU A 47 12.36 7.70 -17.76
N ALA A 48 11.68 8.54 -16.99
CA ALA A 48 11.02 8.12 -15.76
C ALA A 48 9.86 7.16 -16.06
N LEU A 49 9.03 7.47 -17.06
CA LEU A 49 7.93 6.63 -17.49
C LEU A 49 8.42 5.26 -17.97
N GLU A 50 9.44 5.23 -18.82
CA GLU A 50 10.05 3.98 -19.29
C GLU A 50 10.64 3.17 -18.13
N HIS A 51 11.32 3.85 -17.18
CA HIS A 51 11.85 3.19 -16.00
C HIS A 51 10.76 2.49 -15.19
N PHE A 52 9.65 3.16 -14.90
CA PHE A 52 8.56 2.58 -14.11
C PHE A 52 7.81 1.50 -14.89
N ALA A 53 7.53 1.68 -16.18
CA ALA A 53 6.83 0.70 -17.01
C ALA A 53 7.51 -0.69 -17.00
N HIS A 54 8.85 -0.73 -16.97
CA HIS A 54 9.62 -1.98 -16.92
C HIS A 54 9.72 -2.60 -15.51
N LYS A 55 9.27 -1.92 -14.46
CA LYS A 55 9.26 -2.47 -13.09
C LYS A 55 8.06 -3.36 -12.89
N LYS A 56 8.31 -4.60 -12.43
CA LYS A 56 7.26 -5.59 -12.13
C LYS A 56 6.10 -5.07 -11.26
N ALA A 57 6.38 -4.15 -10.32
CA ALA A 57 5.37 -3.55 -9.44
C ALA A 57 4.39 -2.62 -10.18
N PHE A 58 4.81 -2.03 -11.29
CA PHE A 58 4.04 -1.07 -12.09
C PHE A 58 3.56 -1.68 -13.41
N ALA A 59 4.14 -2.80 -13.84
CA ALA A 59 3.85 -3.46 -15.13
C ALA A 59 2.37 -3.86 -15.32
N LYS A 60 1.58 -3.92 -14.25
CA LYS A 60 0.14 -4.22 -14.29
C LYS A 60 -0.75 -2.98 -14.11
N TRP A 61 -0.16 -1.82 -13.85
CA TRP A 61 -0.93 -0.60 -13.66
C TRP A 61 -1.64 -0.25 -14.96
N GLU A 62 -2.80 0.35 -14.80
CA GLU A 62 -3.51 0.93 -15.94
C GLU A 62 -2.62 2.03 -16.57
N PRO A 63 -2.45 2.05 -17.91
CA PRO A 63 -1.51 2.96 -18.58
C PRO A 63 -1.67 4.45 -18.23
N GLN A 64 -2.90 4.94 -18.09
CA GLN A 64 -3.15 6.33 -17.70
C GLN A 64 -2.74 6.56 -16.24
N VAL A 65 -3.04 5.61 -15.33
CA VAL A 65 -2.60 5.71 -13.93
C VAL A 65 -1.07 5.79 -13.81
N LEU A 66 -0.33 5.03 -14.62
CA LEU A 66 1.12 5.10 -14.64
C LEU A 66 1.62 6.45 -15.15
N GLN A 67 1.02 6.99 -16.21
CA GLN A 67 1.34 8.32 -16.73
C GLN A 67 1.09 9.40 -15.69
N ASP A 68 -0.08 9.37 -15.04
CA ASP A 68 -0.45 10.31 -13.98
C ASP A 68 0.50 10.22 -12.78
N TYR A 69 0.88 9.01 -12.37
CA TYR A 69 1.86 8.80 -11.31
C TYR A 69 3.20 9.45 -11.64
N VAL A 70 3.72 9.24 -12.84
CA VAL A 70 4.99 9.88 -13.22
C VAL A 70 4.82 11.38 -13.31
N ALA A 71 3.76 11.89 -13.96
CA ALA A 71 3.51 13.31 -14.11
C ALA A 71 3.38 14.06 -12.77
N HIS A 72 2.72 13.45 -11.77
CA HIS A 72 2.36 14.14 -10.52
C HIS A 72 3.22 13.73 -9.31
N CYS A 73 3.85 12.57 -9.32
CA CYS A 73 4.77 12.14 -8.25
C CYS A 73 6.25 12.42 -8.60
N THR A 74 6.51 13.13 -9.69
CA THR A 74 7.83 13.65 -10.04
C THR A 74 7.76 15.11 -10.52
N HIS A 75 8.86 15.85 -10.45
CA HIS A 75 8.98 17.23 -10.92
C HIS A 75 10.39 17.50 -11.46
N ASP A 76 10.55 18.54 -12.27
CA ASP A 76 11.88 18.93 -12.77
C ASP A 76 12.67 19.64 -11.65
N ASP A 77 13.94 19.28 -11.46
CA ASP A 77 14.86 19.99 -10.58
C ASP A 77 15.50 21.21 -11.27
N GLU A 78 16.36 21.92 -10.55
CA GLU A 78 17.03 23.13 -11.05
C GLU A 78 17.90 22.87 -12.30
N ASP A 79 18.38 21.63 -12.48
CA ASP A 79 19.19 21.18 -13.60
C ASP A 79 18.33 20.62 -14.76
N GLY A 80 17.00 20.71 -14.66
CA GLY A 80 16.06 20.17 -15.64
C GLY A 80 15.98 18.65 -15.64
N GLN A 81 16.52 17.96 -14.62
CA GLN A 81 16.36 16.52 -14.46
C GLN A 81 15.01 16.23 -13.81
N ARG A 82 14.41 15.10 -14.16
CA ARG A 82 13.17 14.65 -13.51
C ARG A 82 13.48 13.96 -12.18
N VAL A 83 12.88 14.40 -11.08
CA VAL A 83 13.13 13.85 -9.73
C VAL A 83 11.84 13.48 -8.99
N LEU A 84 11.91 12.55 -8.03
CA LEU A 84 10.75 12.19 -7.20
C LEU A 84 10.28 13.40 -6.38
N SER A 85 8.96 13.56 -6.26
CA SER A 85 8.34 14.59 -5.41
C SER A 85 8.28 14.20 -3.93
N PHE A 86 8.72 12.98 -3.58
CA PHE A 86 8.80 12.51 -2.20
C PHE A 86 10.22 12.05 -1.86
N ASP A 87 10.58 12.18 -0.60
CA ASP A 87 11.86 11.71 -0.08
C ASP A 87 11.79 10.20 0.20
N ARG A 88 12.69 9.44 -0.44
CA ARG A 88 12.84 8.00 -0.22
C ARG A 88 13.25 7.65 1.21
N ASP A 89 13.91 8.55 1.94
CA ASP A 89 14.31 8.33 3.32
C ASP A 89 13.10 8.44 4.25
N ILE A 90 12.14 9.31 3.94
CA ILE A 90 10.82 9.35 4.61
C ILE A 90 10.04 8.07 4.31
N GLU A 91 9.98 7.63 3.04
CA GLU A 91 9.36 6.34 2.66
C GLU A 91 9.99 5.18 3.45
N THR A 92 11.33 5.16 3.54
CA THR A 92 12.08 4.15 4.30
C THR A 92 11.72 4.19 5.79
N ALA A 93 11.60 5.39 6.37
CA ALA A 93 11.20 5.55 7.77
C ALA A 93 9.80 4.97 8.01
N ILE A 94 8.82 5.26 7.13
CA ILE A 94 7.45 4.72 7.20
C ILE A 94 7.48 3.18 7.22
N TYR A 95 8.22 2.56 6.31
CA TYR A 95 8.32 1.10 6.26
C TYR A 95 8.96 0.48 7.51
N ASN A 96 9.95 1.16 8.10
CA ASN A 96 10.62 0.68 9.31
C ASN A 96 9.74 0.84 10.56
N THR A 97 8.82 1.80 10.57
CA THR A 97 7.95 2.10 11.72
C THR A 97 6.53 1.55 11.60
N LEU A 98 6.26 0.60 10.67
CA LEU A 98 4.93 0.00 10.54
C LEU A 98 4.43 -0.56 11.88
N PRO A 99 3.20 -0.24 12.33
CA PRO A 99 2.72 -0.61 13.65
C PRO A 99 2.52 -2.12 13.78
N ASP A 100 2.97 -2.68 14.90
CA ASP A 100 2.83 -4.11 15.26
C ASP A 100 1.89 -4.34 16.45
N ASN A 101 1.22 -3.28 16.92
CA ASN A 101 0.44 -3.25 18.15
C ASN A 101 -1.01 -2.81 17.94
N LEU A 102 -1.49 -2.86 16.69
CA LEU A 102 -2.78 -2.32 16.29
C LEU A 102 -3.94 -3.02 17.02
N ASP A 103 -3.83 -4.31 17.31
CA ASP A 103 -4.83 -5.06 18.06
C ASP A 103 -5.05 -4.48 19.47
N ARG A 104 -3.95 -4.17 20.18
CA ARG A 104 -3.98 -3.55 21.50
C ARG A 104 -4.50 -2.13 21.42
N LEU A 105 -4.12 -1.39 20.38
CA LEU A 105 -4.58 -0.02 20.16
C LEU A 105 -6.09 0.02 19.97
N LEU A 106 -6.65 -0.83 19.10
CA LEU A 106 -8.08 -0.87 18.82
C LEU A 106 -8.91 -1.36 20.02
N ARG A 107 -8.37 -2.25 20.87
CA ARG A 107 -9.04 -2.63 22.13
C ARG A 107 -9.11 -1.47 23.12
N ARG A 108 -8.04 -0.67 23.23
CA ARG A 108 -7.97 0.47 24.15
C ARG A 108 -8.76 1.68 23.63
N HIS A 109 -8.78 1.85 22.31
CA HIS A 109 -9.44 2.94 21.61
C HIS A 109 -10.30 2.37 20.47
N PRO A 110 -11.51 1.88 20.78
CA PRO A 110 -12.41 1.34 19.77
C PRO A 110 -12.74 2.38 18.70
N LEU A 111 -12.90 1.92 17.46
CA LEU A 111 -13.32 2.77 16.35
C LEU A 111 -14.74 3.28 16.59
N LYS A 112 -14.98 4.55 16.27
CA LYS A 112 -16.28 5.22 16.41
C LYS A 112 -17.06 5.30 15.10
N CYS A 113 -16.59 4.63 14.06
CA CYS A 113 -17.22 4.61 12.75
C CYS A 113 -17.16 3.20 12.17
N GLU A 114 -18.05 2.93 11.23
CA GLU A 114 -18.03 1.68 10.49
C GLU A 114 -16.79 1.59 9.60
N VAL A 115 -16.32 0.36 9.42
CA VAL A 115 -15.19 0.04 8.55
C VAL A 115 -15.63 -0.96 7.50
N ALA A 116 -15.27 -0.68 6.26
CA ALA A 116 -15.32 -1.64 5.17
C ALA A 116 -13.92 -1.83 4.60
N PHE A 117 -13.73 -2.97 3.93
CA PHE A 117 -12.47 -3.35 3.32
C PHE A 117 -12.70 -3.83 1.89
N ILE A 118 -11.85 -3.39 0.97
CA ILE A 118 -11.79 -3.89 -0.40
C ILE A 118 -10.40 -4.46 -0.61
N GLY A 119 -10.29 -5.75 -0.92
CA GLY A 119 -9.02 -6.44 -1.11
C GLY A 119 -8.82 -6.96 -2.52
N GLY A 120 -7.56 -7.17 -2.90
CA GLY A 120 -7.18 -7.85 -4.14
C GLY A 120 -7.15 -9.36 -3.96
N ARG A 121 -7.81 -10.12 -4.83
CA ARG A 121 -7.81 -11.61 -4.78
C ARG A 121 -6.41 -12.22 -4.92
N ALA A 122 -5.49 -11.53 -5.58
CA ALA A 122 -4.10 -11.95 -5.73
C ALA A 122 -3.14 -11.23 -4.76
N SER A 123 -3.64 -10.50 -3.76
CA SER A 123 -2.84 -9.84 -2.72
C SER A 123 -1.96 -10.85 -1.96
N LEU A 124 -0.65 -10.59 -1.91
CA LEU A 124 0.28 -11.40 -1.13
C LEU A 124 0.25 -10.99 0.34
N GLU A 125 0.00 -9.72 0.59
CA GLU A 125 -0.13 -9.06 1.87
C GLU A 125 -1.28 -9.69 2.64
N MET A 126 -2.46 -9.85 2.02
CA MET A 126 -3.58 -10.57 2.63
C MET A 126 -3.25 -12.04 2.91
N LYS A 127 -2.51 -12.72 2.02
CA LYS A 127 -2.10 -14.12 2.24
C LYS A 127 -1.12 -14.26 3.40
N GLN A 128 -0.23 -13.29 3.59
CA GLN A 128 0.79 -13.29 4.64
C GLN A 128 0.21 -12.88 6.00
N VAL A 129 -0.57 -11.79 6.03
CA VAL A 129 -1.16 -11.24 7.26
C VAL A 129 -2.34 -12.10 7.74
N GLY A 130 -3.16 -12.59 6.81
CA GLY A 130 -4.44 -13.24 7.11
C GLY A 130 -5.59 -12.24 7.22
N THR A 131 -6.82 -12.74 7.30
CA THR A 131 -8.04 -11.91 7.25
C THR A 131 -8.73 -11.74 8.59
N THR A 132 -8.33 -12.46 9.64
CA THR A 132 -9.10 -12.55 10.89
C THR A 132 -9.34 -11.20 11.56
N MET A 133 -8.30 -10.39 11.76
CA MET A 133 -8.46 -9.08 12.39
C MET A 133 -9.22 -8.11 11.49
N THR A 134 -8.94 -8.14 10.19
CA THR A 134 -9.70 -7.35 9.19
C THR A 134 -11.18 -7.70 9.25
N GLN A 135 -11.55 -8.97 9.28
CA GLN A 135 -12.95 -9.43 9.39
C GLN A 135 -13.61 -8.99 10.70
N GLN A 136 -12.88 -9.03 11.82
CA GLN A 136 -13.39 -8.56 13.11
C GLN A 136 -13.69 -7.06 13.10
N VAL A 137 -12.77 -6.26 12.55
CA VAL A 137 -12.90 -4.79 12.51
C VAL A 137 -13.98 -4.36 11.51
N THR A 138 -14.05 -5.03 10.36
CA THR A 138 -15.05 -4.70 9.34
C THR A 138 -16.41 -5.31 9.61
N GLN A 139 -16.52 -6.27 10.54
CA GLN A 139 -17.74 -7.04 10.83
C GLN A 139 -18.33 -7.67 9.55
N GLY A 140 -17.46 -8.12 8.64
CA GLY A 140 -17.87 -8.77 7.40
C GLY A 140 -18.17 -7.82 6.23
N ARG A 141 -18.10 -6.48 6.41
CA ARG A 141 -18.19 -5.49 5.32
C ARG A 141 -16.95 -5.54 4.42
N MET A 142 -16.85 -6.58 3.61
CA MET A 142 -15.67 -6.87 2.78
C MET A 142 -16.06 -7.15 1.34
N MET A 143 -15.31 -6.56 0.41
CA MET A 143 -15.39 -6.83 -1.02
C MET A 143 -14.02 -7.31 -1.53
N MET A 144 -14.03 -8.16 -2.55
CA MET A 144 -12.80 -8.69 -3.17
C MET A 144 -12.83 -8.45 -4.67
N LEU A 145 -11.83 -7.74 -5.17
CA LEU A 145 -11.64 -7.45 -6.59
C LEU A 145 -10.51 -8.28 -7.18
N ASP A 146 -10.56 -8.49 -8.50
CA ASP A 146 -9.43 -9.05 -9.23
C ASP A 146 -8.27 -8.06 -9.24
N GLY A 147 -7.07 -8.53 -8.90
CA GLY A 147 -5.86 -7.72 -8.85
C GLY A 147 -4.94 -8.10 -7.69
N SER A 148 -3.75 -7.50 -7.69
CA SER A 148 -2.77 -7.62 -6.60
C SER A 148 -3.10 -6.68 -5.43
N HIS A 149 -2.15 -6.46 -4.52
CA HIS A 149 -2.26 -5.38 -3.52
C HIS A 149 -2.40 -3.99 -4.14
N LEU A 150 -1.86 -3.82 -5.35
CA LEU A 150 -1.95 -2.59 -6.11
C LEU A 150 -3.17 -2.57 -7.04
N PHE A 151 -4.21 -3.39 -6.77
CA PHE A 151 -5.44 -3.41 -7.57
C PHE A 151 -6.06 -2.01 -7.83
N PRO A 152 -5.97 -1.01 -6.91
CA PRO A 152 -6.47 0.33 -7.21
C PRO A 152 -5.81 0.96 -8.43
N MET A 153 -4.53 0.66 -8.64
CA MET A 153 -3.75 1.16 -9.77
C MET A 153 -3.91 0.27 -11.02
N GLU A 154 -4.20 -1.02 -10.84
CA GLU A 154 -4.39 -1.98 -11.94
C GLU A 154 -5.81 -1.90 -12.56
N LYS A 155 -6.81 -1.56 -11.74
CA LYS A 155 -8.23 -1.56 -12.08
C LYS A 155 -8.94 -0.32 -11.48
N PRO A 156 -8.58 0.90 -11.88
CA PRO A 156 -9.07 2.13 -11.25
C PRO A 156 -10.60 2.27 -11.32
N LEU A 157 -11.21 1.99 -12.48
CA LEU A 157 -12.67 2.10 -12.64
C LEU A 157 -13.45 1.08 -11.80
N ALA A 158 -13.00 -0.17 -11.76
CA ALA A 158 -13.62 -1.20 -10.91
C ALA A 158 -13.43 -0.87 -9.42
N THR A 159 -12.29 -0.28 -9.07
CA THR A 159 -12.01 0.18 -7.70
C THR A 159 -12.92 1.32 -7.31
N ALA A 160 -13.11 2.33 -8.17
CA ALA A 160 -14.03 3.43 -7.94
C ALA A 160 -15.48 2.94 -7.72
N ALA A 161 -15.97 2.05 -8.60
CA ALA A 161 -17.29 1.45 -8.44
C ALA A 161 -17.44 0.65 -7.13
N ALA A 162 -16.38 -0.07 -6.71
CA ALA A 162 -16.39 -0.78 -5.44
C ALA A 162 -16.35 0.15 -4.23
N ILE A 163 -15.64 1.28 -4.32
CA ILE A 163 -15.65 2.34 -3.30
C ILE A 163 -17.06 2.90 -3.15
N GLU A 164 -17.70 3.28 -4.27
CA GLU A 164 -19.09 3.79 -4.27
C GLU A 164 -20.04 2.77 -3.64
N ALA A 165 -19.99 1.51 -4.07
CA ALA A 165 -20.84 0.45 -3.51
C ALA A 165 -20.60 0.24 -2.00
N ALA A 166 -19.35 0.28 -1.55
CA ALA A 166 -19.02 0.14 -0.13
C ALA A 166 -19.51 1.34 0.70
N LEU A 167 -19.45 2.54 0.15
CA LEU A 167 -19.88 3.77 0.84
C LEU A 167 -21.41 3.90 0.89
N HIS A 168 -22.12 3.52 -0.17
CA HIS A 168 -23.59 3.49 -0.17
C HIS A 168 -24.18 2.48 0.83
N GLY A 169 -23.41 1.46 1.21
CA GLY A 169 -23.79 0.51 2.25
C GLY A 169 -23.58 1.01 3.68
N PHE A 170 -23.03 2.22 3.87
CA PHE A 170 -22.91 2.85 5.20
C PHE A 170 -24.09 3.80 5.43
N ASP A 171 -24.80 3.61 6.54
CA ASP A 171 -25.71 4.62 7.06
C ASP A 171 -24.86 5.68 7.78
N PHE A 172 -24.70 6.86 7.17
CA PHE A 172 -23.96 7.99 7.75
C PHE A 172 -24.82 8.86 8.66
#